data_AF-A0AAV5T8B6-F1
#
_entry.id   AF-A0AAV5T8B6-F1
#
_cell.length_a   1.000
_cell.length_b   1.000
_cell.length_c   1.000
_cell.angle_alpha   90.00
_cell.angle_beta   90.00
_cell.angle_gamma   90.00
#
_symmetry.space_group_name_H-M   'P 1'
#
loop_
_entity.id
_entity.type
_entity.pdbx_description
1 polymer ?
#
loop_
_entity_poly.entity_id
_entity_poly.type
_entity_poly.pdbx_seq_one_letter_code
_entity_poly.pdbx_strand_id
1 'polypeptide(L)'
;LQKMKILVKSPKETYCDADWISHIKLVSQAIGELVPGEDISNIRYTVEHIEVFKLNRQLSTLSTEIFGSSLGDLKLIGREYLLCGRLKDDELICTNQSQVKPADNFYRVAEWNQIPESFIDEMRTFE
;
A
#
# COMPACT_ATOMS: atom_id res chain seq x y z
N LEU A 1 -25.17 16.98 10.89
CA LEU A 1 -24.10 15.95 10.87
C LEU A 1 -24.11 15.30 9.49
N GLN A 2 -23.27 15.79 8.58
CA GLN A 2 -23.13 15.23 7.24
C GLN A 2 -22.36 13.92 7.37
N LYS A 3 -23.01 12.79 7.05
CA LYS A 3 -22.33 11.49 7.03
C LYS A 3 -21.23 11.55 5.98
N MET A 4 -19.96 11.45 6.38
CA MET A 4 -18.87 11.14 5.46
C MET A 4 -19.21 9.80 4.80
N LYS A 5 -19.61 9.84 3.53
CA LYS A 5 -19.64 8.64 2.69
C LYS A 5 -18.19 8.36 2.32
N ILE A 6 -17.60 7.34 2.94
CA ILE A 6 -16.34 6.78 2.44
C ILE A 6 -16.69 6.16 1.09
N LEU A 7 -16.26 6.79 -0.01
CA LEU A 7 -16.40 6.22 -1.33
C LEU A 7 -15.36 5.11 -1.43
N VAL A 8 -15.79 3.86 -1.24
CA VAL A 8 -14.90 2.71 -1.43
C VAL A 8 -14.66 2.57 -2.93
N LYS A 9 -13.43 2.85 -3.36
CA LYS A 9 -13.01 2.68 -4.75
C LYS A 9 -12.97 1.20 -5.09
N SER A 10 -13.28 0.86 -6.34
CA SER A 10 -13.02 -0.48 -6.86
C SER A 10 -11.51 -0.79 -6.88
N PRO A 11 -11.11 -2.07 -6.94
CA PRO A 11 -9.71 -2.45 -7.08
C PRO A 11 -9.06 -1.80 -8.31
N LYS A 12 -9.78 -1.73 -9.44
CA LYS A 12 -9.30 -1.11 -10.67
C LYS A 12 -9.11 0.41 -10.54
N GLU A 13 -10.07 1.12 -9.95
CA GLU A 13 -9.91 2.57 -9.70
C GLU A 13 -8.72 2.84 -8.78
N THR A 14 -8.57 2.03 -7.73
CA THR A 14 -7.43 2.15 -6.80
C THR A 14 -6.11 1.83 -7.49
N TYR A 15 -6.08 0.83 -8.37
CA TYR A 15 -4.93 0.49 -9.19
C TYR A 15 -4.53 1.67 -10.09
N CYS A 16 -5.49 2.30 -10.76
CA CYS A 16 -5.26 3.45 -11.62
C CYS A 16 -4.67 4.64 -10.85
N ASP A 17 -5.20 4.91 -9.65
CA ASP A 17 -4.79 6.04 -8.81
C ASP A 17 -3.45 5.87 -8.11
N ALA A 18 -2.98 4.63 -7.94
CA ALA A 18 -1.70 4.33 -7.32
C ALA A 18 -0.54 4.66 -8.26
N ASP A 19 0.54 5.23 -7.73
CA ASP A 19 1.79 5.44 -8.48
C ASP A 19 2.64 4.17 -8.49
N TRP A 20 2.48 3.31 -7.47
CA TRP A 20 3.20 2.05 -7.35
C TRP A 20 2.33 0.99 -6.67
N ILE A 21 2.56 -0.28 -7.03
CA ILE A 21 1.89 -1.45 -6.46
C ILE A 21 2.89 -2.60 -6.41
N SER A 22 3.00 -3.26 -5.26
CA SER A 22 3.96 -4.34 -5.07
C SER A 22 3.48 -5.38 -4.05
N HIS A 23 3.77 -6.65 -4.36
CA HIS A 23 3.86 -7.70 -3.37
C HIS A 23 5.17 -7.53 -2.61
N ILE A 24 5.06 -7.32 -1.30
CA ILE A 24 6.18 -7.05 -0.43
C ILE A 24 6.25 -8.06 0.70
N LYS A 25 7.44 -8.16 1.30
CA LYS A 25 7.67 -8.75 2.62
C LYS A 25 8.07 -7.67 3.60
N LEU A 26 7.39 -7.61 4.75
CA LEU A 26 7.72 -6.65 5.79
C LEU A 26 9.00 -7.07 6.52
N VAL A 27 10.04 -6.25 6.49
CA VAL A 27 11.33 -6.52 7.14
C VAL A 27 11.42 -5.87 8.51
N SER A 28 11.04 -4.60 8.62
CA SER A 28 11.00 -3.89 9.90
C SER A 28 10.04 -2.69 9.86
N GLN A 29 9.75 -2.14 11.03
CA GLN A 29 9.01 -0.89 11.17
C GLN A 29 9.64 -0.01 12.23
N ALA A 30 9.69 1.30 11.99
CA ALA A 30 10.11 2.31 12.94
C ALA A 30 9.02 3.37 13.06
N ILE A 31 8.62 3.67 14.29
CA ILE A 31 7.63 4.72 14.59
C ILE A 31 8.40 5.97 15.00
N GLY A 32 8.38 6.98 14.16
CA GLY A 32 8.89 8.31 14.45
C GLY A 32 7.92 9.13 15.30
N GLU A 33 8.39 10.28 15.77
CA GLU A 33 7.58 11.24 16.50
C GLU A 33 6.60 11.94 15.55
N LEU A 34 5.41 12.27 16.05
CA LEU A 34 4.48 13.15 15.34
C LEU A 34 4.91 14.60 15.57
N VAL A 35 5.32 15.27 14.50
CA VAL A 35 5.66 16.69 14.55
C VAL A 35 4.40 17.52 14.29
N PRO A 36 4.03 18.46 15.19
CA PRO A 36 2.88 19.33 14.97
C PRO A 36 3.01 20.14 13.67
N GLY A 37 2.03 19.99 12.78
CA GLY A 37 2.01 20.70 11.49
C GLY A 37 2.56 19.91 10.30
N GLU A 38 3.08 18.70 10.53
CA GLU A 38 3.53 17.79 9.46
C GLU A 38 2.49 16.69 9.16
N ASP A 39 2.70 16.00 8.02
CA ASP A 39 1.87 14.86 7.61
C ASP A 39 1.95 13.74 8.66
N ILE A 40 0.84 13.03 8.89
CA ILE A 40 0.76 11.93 9.87
C ILE A 40 1.47 10.64 9.43
N SER A 41 2.44 10.75 8.52
CA SER A 41 3.22 9.64 7.96
C SER A 41 4.45 9.33 8.81
N ASN A 42 4.26 9.22 10.12
CA ASN A 42 5.36 9.06 11.07
C ASN A 42 5.88 7.61 11.17
N ILE A 43 5.32 6.66 10.43
CA ILE A 43 5.78 5.27 10.43
C ILE A 43 6.57 5.00 9.16
N ARG A 44 7.79 4.51 9.34
CA ARG A 44 8.64 4.01 8.27
C ARG A 44 8.64 2.49 8.29
N TYR A 45 8.25 1.89 7.18
CA TYR A 45 8.29 0.46 6.93
C TYR A 45 9.49 0.15 6.04
N THR A 46 10.34 -0.77 6.47
CA THR A 46 11.37 -1.34 5.59
C THR A 46 10.84 -2.64 5.02
N VAL A 47 10.89 -2.78 3.71
CA VAL A 47 10.32 -3.91 2.97
C VAL A 47 11.30 -4.50 1.97
N GLU A 48 11.05 -5.74 1.59
CA GLU A 48 11.60 -6.37 0.40
C GLU A 48 10.48 -6.46 -0.65
N HIS A 49 10.73 -5.94 -1.84
CA HIS A 49 9.80 -6.07 -2.98
C HIS A 49 10.01 -7.44 -3.64
N ILE A 50 9.01 -8.31 -3.55
CA ILE A 50 9.03 -9.64 -4.17
C ILE A 50 8.59 -9.54 -5.63
N GLU A 51 7.48 -8.84 -5.88
CA GLU A 51 6.97 -8.57 -7.22
C GLU A 51 6.44 -7.14 -7.30
N VAL A 52 6.68 -6.45 -8.41
CA VAL A 52 6.19 -5.09 -8.67
C VAL A 52 5.17 -5.16 -9.81
N PHE A 53 3.92 -4.84 -9.50
CA PHE A 53 2.82 -4.84 -10.47
C PHE A 53 2.67 -3.50 -11.16
N LYS A 54 3.03 -2.41 -10.48
CA LYS A 54 2.98 -1.07 -11.05
C LYS A 54 4.15 -0.25 -10.54
N LEU A 55 4.79 0.46 -11.46
CA LEU A 55 5.90 1.36 -11.19
C LEU A 55 5.65 2.69 -11.91
N ASN A 56 5.78 3.80 -11.18
CA ASN A 56 5.73 5.12 -11.79
C ASN A 56 6.88 5.24 -12.80
N ARG A 57 6.58 5.78 -14.00
CA ARG A 57 7.54 5.93 -15.11
C ARG A 57 8.80 6.75 -14.75
N GLN A 58 8.74 7.55 -13.70
CA GLN A 58 9.87 8.34 -13.19
C GLN A 58 10.89 7.50 -12.41
N LEU A 59 10.53 6.29 -11.97
CA LEU A 59 11.37 5.43 -11.15
C LEU A 59 11.93 4.26 -11.98
N SER A 60 13.20 3.90 -11.72
CA SER A 60 13.79 2.66 -12.22
C SER A 60 13.49 1.46 -11.31
N THR A 61 13.33 1.71 -10.01
CA THR A 61 13.11 0.71 -8.95
C THR A 61 12.34 1.35 -7.80
N LEU A 62 11.65 0.54 -7.01
CA LEU A 62 11.03 1.00 -5.75
C LEU A 62 12.07 1.04 -4.62
N SER A 63 12.01 2.09 -3.79
CA SER A 63 12.78 2.15 -2.54
C SER A 63 12.29 1.09 -1.56
N THR A 64 13.21 0.53 -0.76
CA THR A 64 12.85 -0.39 0.33
C THR A 64 12.19 0.30 1.51
N GLU A 65 12.15 1.63 1.53
CA GLU A 65 11.51 2.43 2.58
C GLU A 65 10.15 2.96 2.09
N ILE A 66 9.11 2.64 2.86
CA ILE A 66 7.74 3.11 2.64
C ILE A 66 7.31 3.90 3.87
N PHE A 67 6.80 5.10 3.65
CA PHE A 67 6.31 5.98 4.70
C PHE A 67 4.79 5.97 4.73
N GLY A 68 4.22 6.03 5.92
CA GLY A 68 2.78 6.06 6.08
C GLY A 68 2.35 6.30 7.50
N SER A 69 1.04 6.41 7.66
CA SER A 69 0.40 6.33 8.97
C SER A 69 0.18 4.86 9.35
N SER A 70 -0.39 4.59 10.53
CA SER A 70 -0.76 3.23 10.92
C SER A 70 -1.64 2.54 9.87
N LEU A 71 -1.04 1.60 9.14
CA LEU A 71 -1.72 0.78 8.14
C LEU A 71 -2.60 -0.32 8.79
N GLY A 72 -2.69 -0.33 10.12
CA GLY A 72 -3.58 -1.19 10.90
C GLY A 72 -3.08 -2.63 10.98
N ASP A 73 -3.07 -3.32 9.85
CA ASP A 73 -2.84 -4.77 9.73
C ASP A 73 -1.41 -5.10 9.27
N LEU A 74 -0.66 -4.12 8.74
CA LEU A 74 0.76 -4.26 8.42
C LEU A 74 1.61 -4.17 9.70
N LYS A 75 1.75 -5.29 10.42
CA LYS A 75 2.44 -5.33 11.72
C LYS A 75 3.38 -6.52 11.92
N LEU A 76 3.18 -7.60 11.17
CA LEU A 76 3.89 -8.84 11.41
C LEU A 76 5.14 -8.90 10.53
N ILE A 77 6.31 -8.70 11.14
CA ILE A 77 7.60 -8.85 10.45
C ILE A 77 7.72 -10.26 9.86
N GLY A 78 8.26 -10.33 8.64
CA GLY A 78 8.45 -11.56 7.87
C GLY A 78 7.23 -12.00 7.07
N ARG A 79 6.07 -11.36 7.26
CA ARG A 79 4.86 -11.63 6.48
C ARG A 79 4.84 -10.83 5.18
N GLU A 80 4.04 -11.32 4.25
CA GLU A 80 3.91 -10.79 2.91
C GLU A 80 2.55 -10.13 2.70
N TYR A 81 2.54 -9.05 1.93
CA TYR A 81 1.38 -8.18 1.76
C TYR A 81 1.34 -7.63 0.34
N LEU A 82 0.15 -7.29 -0.13
CA LEU A 82 -0.02 -6.42 -1.30
C LEU A 82 -0.15 -4.97 -0.82
N LEU A 83 0.78 -4.12 -1.21
CA LEU A 83 0.76 -2.70 -0.90
C LEU A 83 0.74 -1.85 -2.16
N CYS A 84 0.06 -0.71 -2.08
CA CYS A 84 0.13 0.34 -3.07
C CYS A 84 0.12 1.72 -2.44
N GLY A 85 0.55 2.71 -3.21
CA GLY A 85 0.66 4.06 -2.70
C GLY A 85 0.93 5.11 -3.76
N ARG A 86 1.29 6.30 -3.28
CA ARG A 86 1.66 7.45 -4.08
C ARG A 86 3.16 7.69 -3.97
N LEU A 87 3.71 8.41 -4.94
CA LEU A 87 5.06 8.96 -4.88
C LEU A 87 4.96 10.44 -4.46
N LYS A 88 5.68 10.84 -3.41
CA LYS A 88 5.77 12.23 -2.95
C LYS A 88 7.23 12.53 -2.63
N ASP A 89 7.83 13.51 -3.29
CA ASP A 89 9.24 13.91 -3.07
C ASP A 89 10.21 12.71 -3.10
N ASP A 90 10.03 11.82 -4.09
CA ASP A 90 10.76 10.54 -4.26
C ASP A 90 10.55 9.47 -3.16
N GLU A 91 9.66 9.73 -2.20
CA GLU A 91 9.27 8.78 -1.15
C GLU A 91 8.02 8.00 -1.51
N LEU A 92 8.02 6.70 -1.19
CA LEU A 92 6.85 5.84 -1.33
C LEU A 92 5.90 6.07 -0.16
N ILE A 93 4.77 6.72 -0.41
CA ILE A 93 3.76 7.01 0.60
C ILE A 93 2.60 6.02 0.51
N CYS A 94 2.27 5.39 1.63
CA CYS A 94 1.18 4.41 1.74
C CYS A 94 0.14 4.85 2.77
N THR A 95 -1.15 4.64 2.46
CA THR A 95 -2.26 4.91 3.39
C THR A 95 -3.27 3.77 3.40
N ASN A 96 -3.97 3.59 4.52
CA ASN A 96 -4.94 2.49 4.67
C ASN A 96 -6.27 2.70 3.92
N GLN A 97 -6.51 3.87 3.33
CA GLN A 97 -7.78 4.22 2.68
C GLN A 97 -7.80 3.97 1.17
N SER A 98 -6.70 3.50 0.58
CA SER A 98 -6.60 3.32 -0.87
C SER A 98 -5.64 2.17 -1.21
N GLN A 99 -5.88 1.00 -0.62
CA GLN A 99 -5.15 -0.23 -0.93
C GLN A 99 -5.90 -1.05 -1.99
N VAL A 100 -5.17 -1.53 -3.00
CA VAL A 100 -5.69 -2.52 -3.95
C VAL A 100 -5.85 -3.84 -3.22
N LYS A 101 -7.08 -4.37 -3.18
CA LYS A 101 -7.39 -5.64 -2.51
C LYS A 101 -8.67 -6.27 -3.08
N PRO A 102 -8.85 -7.60 -2.91
CA PRO A 102 -10.11 -8.26 -3.20
C PRO A 102 -11.29 -7.64 -2.44
N ALA A 103 -12.48 -7.65 -3.04
CA ALA A 103 -13.68 -7.03 -2.46
C ALA A 103 -14.15 -7.70 -1.15
N ASP A 104 -13.84 -8.98 -0.98
CA ASP A 104 -14.12 -9.80 0.20
C ASP A 104 -13.02 -9.72 1.26
N ASN A 105 -11.90 -9.04 0.98
CA ASN A 105 -10.88 -8.78 1.98
C ASN A 105 -11.30 -7.59 2.86
N PHE A 106 -11.68 -7.86 4.11
CA PHE A 106 -12.15 -6.83 5.05
C PHE A 106 -11.02 -6.14 5.82
N TYR A 107 -9.77 -6.57 5.67
CA TYR A 107 -8.61 -5.94 6.29
C TYR A 107 -8.24 -4.64 5.57
N ARG A 108 -7.52 -3.75 6.24
CA ARG A 108 -7.04 -2.49 5.66
C ARG A 108 -5.96 -2.72 4.62
N VAL A 109 -5.17 -3.77 4.83
CA VAL A 109 -4.12 -4.25 3.93
C VAL A 109 -4.34 -5.75 3.74
N ALA A 110 -4.21 -6.24 2.50
CA ALA A 110 -4.33 -7.66 2.21
C ALA A 110 -3.01 -8.38 2.51
N GLU A 111 -3.05 -9.38 3.41
CA GLU A 111 -1.98 -10.38 3.51
C GLU A 111 -1.93 -11.22 2.23
N TRP A 112 -0.73 -11.49 1.74
CA TRP A 112 -0.54 -12.13 0.43
C TRP A 112 -1.24 -13.48 0.30
N ASN A 113 -1.19 -14.30 1.36
CA ASN A 113 -1.83 -15.62 1.40
C ASN A 113 -3.37 -15.58 1.43
N GLN A 114 -3.99 -14.41 1.59
CA GLN A 114 -5.44 -14.21 1.55
C GLN A 114 -5.92 -13.73 0.18
N ILE A 115 -5.01 -13.48 -0.77
CA ILE A 115 -5.35 -12.97 -2.09
C ILE A 115 -5.57 -14.16 -3.04
N PRO A 116 -6.76 -14.30 -3.63
CA PRO A 116 -6.99 -15.34 -4.63
C PRO A 116 -6.09 -15.14 -5.86
N GLU A 117 -5.54 -16.22 -6.41
CA GLU A 117 -4.72 -16.17 -7.63
C GLU A 117 -5.46 -15.50 -8.79
N SER A 118 -6.76 -15.77 -8.93
CA SER A 118 -7.62 -15.13 -9.93
C SER A 118 -7.66 -13.59 -9.81
N PHE A 119 -7.53 -13.05 -8.60
CA PHE A 119 -7.48 -11.60 -8.40
C PHE A 119 -6.12 -11.02 -8.83
N ILE A 120 -5.02 -11.75 -8.58
CA ILE A 120 -3.69 -11.36 -9.04
C ILE A 120 -3.66 -11.32 -10.58
N ASP A 121 -4.21 -12.35 -11.21
CA ASP A 121 -4.35 -12.41 -12.67
C ASP A 121 -5.20 -11.26 -13.21
N GLU A 122 -6.36 -10.98 -12.59
CA GLU A 122 -7.21 -9.85 -12.96
C GLU A 122 -6.46 -8.52 -12.83
N MET A 123 -5.76 -8.31 -11.71
CA MET A 123 -5.02 -7.07 -11.44
C MET A 123 -3.96 -6.77 -12.50
N ARG A 124 -3.28 -7.80 -13.02
CA ARG A 124 -2.29 -7.66 -14.10
C ARG A 124 -2.90 -7.16 -15.42
N THR A 125 -4.23 -7.22 -15.56
CA THR A 125 -4.96 -6.71 -16.74
C THR A 125 -5.43 -5.27 -16.61
N PHE A 126 -5.15 -4.60 -15.47
CA PHE A 126 -5.64 -3.24 -15.22
C PHE A 126 -4.86 -2.13 -15.94
N GLU A 127 -3.74 -2.46 -16.58
CA GLU A 127 -2.90 -1.53 -17.36
C GLU A 127 -3.60 -0.88 -18.57
#